data_AF-A0A6A6JIZ4-F1
#
_entry.id   AF-A0A6A6JIZ4-F1
#
_cell.length_a   1.000
_cell.length_b   1.000
_cell.length_c   1.000
_cell.angle_alpha   90.00
_cell.angle_beta   90.00
_cell.angle_gamma   90.00
#
_symmetry.space_group_name_H-M   'P 1'
#
loop_
_entity.id
_entity.type
_entity.pdbx_description
1 polymer ?
#
loop_
_entity_poly.entity_id
_entity_poly.type
_entity_poly.pdbx_seq_one_letter_code
_entity_poly.pdbx_strand_id
1 'polypeptide(L)'
;LDHTLDDNVRAYSSNTDDSHQIPTADIGALNSLPPELHHKILGHLDIRSLKNFKLVNRQTSSIVDSCLLYQELKESAPNVICGILSTKSEHCTPINILYQKLCTPTCDRCWGENGAYFHLLTQQRLCHRCLFRYFSYIPLTKADAILKFGLEPKVVDSLPCIRSHPGKYGN
;
A
#
# COMPACT_ATOMS: atom_id res chain seq x y z
N LEU A 1 19.07 -16.21 -2.09
CA LEU A 1 17.70 -15.70 -2.29
C LEU A 1 17.30 -15.08 -0.97
N ASP A 2 16.76 -13.86 -0.99
CA ASP A 2 16.44 -13.14 0.25
C ASP A 2 15.05 -13.50 0.81
N HIS A 3 14.35 -14.45 0.16
CA HIS A 3 13.05 -15.02 0.54
C HIS A 3 12.02 -13.95 0.93
N THR A 4 11.87 -12.96 0.05
CA THR A 4 11.03 -11.79 0.29
C THR A 4 9.59 -12.07 -0.14
N LEU A 5 8.68 -11.15 0.23
CA LEU A 5 7.29 -11.23 -0.22
C LEU A 5 7.17 -11.21 -1.76
N ASP A 6 8.05 -10.47 -2.43
CA ASP A 6 8.08 -10.35 -3.88
C ASP A 6 8.29 -11.71 -4.57
N ASP A 7 8.97 -12.65 -3.91
CA ASP A 7 9.19 -14.01 -4.42
C ASP A 7 7.92 -14.89 -4.38
N ASN A 8 6.90 -14.48 -3.61
CA ASN A 8 5.71 -15.29 -3.32
C ASN A 8 4.42 -14.69 -3.89
N VAL A 9 4.43 -13.41 -4.24
CA VAL A 9 3.25 -12.68 -4.67
C VAL A 9 3.06 -12.78 -6.19
N ARG A 10 1.83 -13.04 -6.64
CA ARG A 10 1.50 -13.08 -8.07
C ARG A 10 1.59 -11.67 -8.68
N ALA A 11 2.04 -11.61 -9.94
CA ALA A 11 2.07 -10.39 -10.73
C ALA A 11 0.70 -9.70 -10.71
N TYR A 12 0.70 -8.37 -10.54
CA TYR A 12 -0.52 -7.56 -10.55
C TYR A 12 -1.19 -7.70 -11.92
N SER A 13 -2.36 -8.33 -11.99
CA SER A 13 -3.20 -8.30 -13.20
C SER A 13 -4.08 -7.07 -13.14
N SER A 14 -3.74 -6.05 -13.93
CA SER A 14 -4.63 -4.93 -14.19
C SER A 14 -5.79 -5.42 -15.06
N ASN A 15 -6.86 -5.92 -14.42
CA ASN A 15 -8.11 -6.16 -15.13
C ASN A 15 -8.74 -4.81 -15.47
N THR A 16 -8.52 -4.34 -16.68
CA THR A 16 -9.32 -3.31 -17.33
C THR A 16 -10.51 -3.99 -17.98
N ASP A 17 -11.57 -4.24 -17.20
CA ASP A 17 -12.85 -4.65 -17.77
C ASP A 17 -13.54 -3.40 -18.32
N ASP A 18 -13.17 -3.03 -19.54
CA ASP A 18 -13.69 -1.86 -20.25
C ASP A 18 -15.03 -2.22 -20.92
N SER A 19 -16.10 -2.24 -20.12
CA SER A 19 -17.44 -2.13 -20.69
C SER A 19 -17.66 -0.67 -21.11
N HIS A 20 -17.54 -0.39 -22.41
CA HIS A 20 -17.70 0.93 -23.06
C HIS A 20 -19.10 1.59 -22.94
N GLN A 21 -19.77 1.53 -21.78
CA GLN A 21 -21.00 2.29 -21.57
C GLN A 21 -20.69 3.64 -20.92
N ILE A 22 -21.22 4.69 -21.54
CA ILE A 22 -21.13 6.09 -21.11
C ILE A 22 -21.70 6.20 -19.68
N PRO A 23 -21.00 6.84 -18.73
CA PRO A 23 -21.52 7.05 -17.38
C PRO A 23 -22.86 7.79 -17.40
N THR A 24 -23.88 7.23 -16.77
CA THR A 24 -25.20 7.84 -16.64
C THR A 24 -25.38 8.63 -15.35
N ALA A 25 -24.56 8.32 -14.34
CA ALA A 25 -24.55 8.99 -13.04
C ALA A 25 -23.29 9.83 -12.89
N ASP A 26 -23.44 10.97 -12.24
CA ASP A 26 -22.37 11.93 -12.03
C ASP A 26 -21.59 11.63 -10.71
N ILE A 27 -20.56 12.39 -10.35
CA ILE A 27 -19.85 12.26 -9.05
C ILE A 27 -20.43 13.16 -7.94
N GLY A 28 -21.65 13.67 -8.13
CA GLY A 28 -22.35 14.54 -7.20
C GLY A 28 -21.59 15.81 -6.87
N ALA A 29 -21.46 16.12 -5.58
CA ALA A 29 -20.79 17.34 -5.11
C ALA A 29 -19.32 17.45 -5.55
N LEU A 30 -18.65 16.35 -5.91
CA LEU A 30 -17.28 16.42 -6.41
C LEU A 30 -17.21 17.05 -7.81
N ASN A 31 -18.30 17.08 -8.59
CA ASN A 31 -18.32 17.72 -9.91
C ASN A 31 -18.13 19.23 -9.84
N SER A 32 -18.38 19.87 -8.70
CA SER A 32 -18.13 21.31 -8.54
C SER A 32 -16.64 21.63 -8.39
N LEU A 33 -15.79 20.61 -8.21
CA LEU A 33 -14.35 20.78 -8.07
C LEU A 33 -13.66 20.66 -9.44
N PRO A 34 -12.64 21.49 -9.71
CA PRO A 34 -11.77 21.31 -10.86
C PRO A 34 -11.08 19.92 -10.86
N PRO A 35 -10.78 19.34 -12.04
CA PRO A 35 -10.13 18.03 -12.15
C PRO A 35 -8.81 17.92 -11.37
N GLU A 36 -8.06 19.01 -11.26
CA GLU A 36 -6.79 19.06 -10.50
C GLU A 36 -7.02 18.75 -9.03
N LEU A 37 -8.16 19.18 -8.47
CA LEU A 37 -8.52 18.88 -7.09
C LEU A 37 -8.95 17.43 -6.93
N HIS A 38 -9.57 16.81 -7.94
CA HIS A 38 -9.82 15.36 -7.91
C HIS A 38 -8.51 14.60 -7.77
N HIS A 39 -7.54 14.86 -8.64
CA HIS A 39 -6.22 14.21 -8.57
C HIS A 39 -5.52 14.43 -7.23
N LYS A 40 -5.60 15.65 -6.68
CA LYS A 40 -5.04 15.96 -5.36
C LYS A 40 -5.74 15.17 -4.25
N ILE A 41 -7.06 15.08 -4.26
CA ILE A 41 -7.84 14.31 -3.29
C ILE A 41 -7.47 12.82 -3.39
N LEU A 42 -7.47 12.25 -4.59
CA LEU A 42 -7.11 10.85 -4.83
C LEU A 42 -5.70 10.52 -4.34
N GLY A 43 -4.75 11.45 -4.49
CA GLY A 43 -3.39 11.29 -3.97
C GLY A 43 -3.33 11.16 -2.44
N HIS A 44 -4.29 11.71 -1.71
CA HIS A 44 -4.38 11.62 -0.25
C HIS A 44 -5.21 10.40 0.22
N LEU A 45 -5.77 9.61 -0.69
CA LEU A 45 -6.46 8.37 -0.36
C LEU A 45 -5.48 7.21 -0.31
N ASP A 46 -5.74 6.25 0.58
CA ASP A 46 -5.07 4.96 0.59
C ASP A 46 -5.63 4.03 -0.52
N ILE A 47 -4.95 2.91 -0.77
CA ILE A 47 -5.33 1.96 -1.82
C ILE A 47 -6.74 1.40 -1.59
N ARG A 48 -7.14 1.15 -0.34
CA ARG A 48 -8.49 0.66 -0.01
C ARG A 48 -9.54 1.70 -0.37
N SER A 49 -9.30 2.94 0.02
CA SER A 49 -10.18 4.08 -0.24
C SER A 49 -10.32 4.35 -1.73
N LEU A 50 -9.24 4.26 -2.51
CA LEU A 50 -9.29 4.34 -3.97
C LEU A 50 -10.08 3.21 -4.61
N LYS A 51 -9.87 1.96 -4.17
CA LYS A 51 -10.65 0.82 -4.66
C LYS A 51 -12.13 0.99 -4.35
N ASN A 52 -12.47 1.42 -3.15
CA ASN A 52 -13.87 1.69 -2.77
C ASN A 52 -14.46 2.81 -3.63
N PHE A 53 -13.71 3.90 -3.84
CA PHE A 53 -14.15 5.02 -4.66
C PHE A 53 -14.37 4.62 -6.12
N LYS A 54 -13.47 3.79 -6.67
CA LYS A 54 -13.59 3.19 -8.01
C LYS A 54 -14.88 2.36 -8.18
N LEU A 55 -15.39 1.75 -7.12
CA LEU A 55 -16.60 0.93 -7.14
C LEU A 55 -17.91 1.73 -7.01
N VAL A 56 -17.86 3.04 -6.74
CA VAL A 56 -19.06 3.87 -6.54
C VAL A 56 -19.87 4.00 -7.84
N ASN A 57 -19.24 4.43 -8.93
CA ASN A 57 -19.85 4.49 -10.26
C ASN A 57 -18.79 4.50 -11.37
N ARG A 58 -19.23 4.51 -12.63
CA ARG A 58 -18.33 4.52 -13.81
C ARG A 58 -17.48 5.79 -13.91
N GLN A 59 -18.01 6.95 -13.51
CA GLN A 59 -17.27 8.21 -13.56
C GLN A 59 -16.17 8.25 -12.49
N THR A 60 -16.45 7.80 -11.26
CA THR A 60 -15.41 7.68 -10.21
C THR A 60 -14.34 6.67 -10.60
N SER A 61 -14.72 5.57 -11.26
CA SER A 61 -13.77 4.62 -11.84
C SER A 61 -12.85 5.28 -12.86
N SER A 62 -13.41 6.02 -13.82
CA SER A 62 -12.63 6.74 -14.84
C SER A 62 -11.67 7.77 -14.22
N ILE A 63 -12.10 8.47 -13.17
CA ILE A 63 -11.29 9.45 -12.43
C ILE A 63 -10.14 8.79 -11.67
N VAL A 64 -10.38 7.63 -11.04
CA VAL A 64 -9.31 6.85 -10.38
C VAL A 64 -8.34 6.32 -11.42
N ASP A 65 -8.85 5.86 -12.56
CA ASP A 65 -8.02 5.33 -13.63
C ASP A 65 -7.18 6.41 -14.31
N SER A 66 -7.62 7.68 -14.35
CA SER A 66 -6.82 8.81 -14.83
C SER A 66 -5.86 9.40 -13.78
N CYS A 67 -5.83 8.86 -12.55
CA CYS A 67 -4.90 9.33 -11.52
C CYS A 67 -3.46 8.91 -11.83
N LEU A 68 -2.65 9.87 -12.27
CA LEU A 68 -1.24 9.66 -12.67
C LEU A 68 -0.41 8.97 -11.59
N LEU A 69 -0.47 9.43 -10.33
CA LEU A 69 0.28 8.82 -9.23
C LEU A 69 -0.06 7.34 -9.04
N TYR A 70 -1.34 6.98 -9.18
CA TYR A 70 -1.78 5.60 -9.03
C TYR A 70 -1.40 4.75 -10.25
N GLN A 71 -1.43 5.33 -11.46
CA GLN A 71 -0.94 4.67 -12.66
C GLN A 71 0.56 4.37 -12.58
N GLU A 72 1.38 5.37 -12.25
CA GLU A 72 2.83 5.23 -12.14
C GLU A 72 3.23 4.18 -11.10
N LEU A 73 2.51 4.09 -9.97
CA LEU A 73 2.73 3.03 -8.98
C LEU A 73 2.40 1.63 -9.51
N LYS A 74 1.30 1.49 -10.25
CA LYS A 74 0.92 0.20 -10.85
C LYS A 74 1.95 -0.25 -11.90
N GLU A 75 2.53 0.69 -12.64
CA GLU A 75 3.51 0.41 -13.69
C GLU A 75 4.91 0.17 -13.12
N SER A 76 5.38 1.03 -12.22
CA SER A 76 6.76 1.02 -11.74
C SER A 76 6.99 0.11 -10.53
N ALA A 77 5.96 -0.13 -9.72
CA ALA A 77 6.06 -0.90 -8.48
C ALA A 77 4.89 -1.88 -8.27
N PRO A 78 4.54 -2.72 -9.27
CA PRO A 78 3.41 -3.66 -9.17
C PRO A 78 3.56 -4.64 -8.00
N ASN A 79 4.80 -5.08 -7.70
CA ASN A 79 5.07 -5.99 -6.58
C ASN A 79 4.72 -5.38 -5.24
N VAL A 80 5.00 -4.08 -5.04
CA VAL A 80 4.66 -3.38 -3.79
C VAL A 80 3.14 -3.29 -3.64
N ILE A 81 2.42 -2.94 -4.72
CA ILE A 81 0.96 -2.89 -4.71
C ILE A 81 0.38 -4.27 -4.39
N CYS A 82 0.87 -5.33 -5.04
CA CYS A 82 0.41 -6.68 -4.73
C CYS A 82 0.78 -7.11 -3.32
N GLY A 83 1.97 -6.76 -2.82
CA GLY A 83 2.40 -7.04 -1.46
C GLY A 83 1.49 -6.39 -0.43
N ILE A 84 1.12 -5.11 -0.66
CA ILE A 84 0.18 -4.39 0.18
C ILE A 84 -1.19 -5.09 0.21
N LEU A 85 -1.74 -5.43 -0.96
CA LEU A 85 -3.03 -6.10 -1.07
C LEU A 85 -3.01 -7.52 -0.47
N SER A 86 -1.94 -8.26 -0.71
CA SER A 86 -1.76 -9.64 -0.24
C SER A 86 -1.65 -9.72 1.28
N THR A 87 -1.08 -8.67 1.88
CA THR A 87 -0.90 -8.56 3.33
C THR A 87 -2.04 -7.81 4.02
N LYS A 88 -3.06 -7.39 3.27
CA LYS A 88 -4.21 -6.61 3.76
C LYS A 88 -3.83 -5.26 4.41
N SER A 89 -2.76 -4.64 3.93
CA SER A 89 -2.25 -3.34 4.42
C SER A 89 -2.69 -2.15 3.57
N GLU A 90 -3.68 -2.32 2.68
CA GLU A 90 -4.14 -1.28 1.76
C GLU A 90 -4.70 -0.01 2.41
N HIS A 91 -4.93 -0.02 3.72
CA HIS A 91 -5.45 1.08 4.51
C HIS A 91 -4.36 1.89 5.24
N CYS A 92 -3.10 1.47 5.16
CA CYS A 92 -2.03 2.02 6.01
C CYS A 92 -1.43 3.32 5.48
N THR A 93 -1.47 3.59 4.18
CA THR A 93 -0.71 4.72 3.60
C THR A 93 -1.39 5.35 2.39
N PRO A 94 -1.51 6.69 2.36
CA PRO A 94 -1.94 7.44 1.18
C PRO A 94 -1.04 7.24 -0.03
N ILE A 95 -1.61 7.29 -1.24
CA ILE A 95 -0.87 7.09 -2.49
C ILE A 95 0.31 8.06 -2.65
N ASN A 96 0.15 9.33 -2.33
CA ASN A 96 1.21 10.33 -2.47
C ASN A 96 2.42 10.02 -1.57
N ILE A 97 2.17 9.58 -0.33
CA ILE A 97 3.22 9.18 0.61
C ILE A 97 3.91 7.89 0.13
N LEU A 98 3.13 6.91 -0.32
CA LEU A 98 3.68 5.67 -0.88
C LEU A 98 4.56 5.94 -2.10
N TYR A 99 4.09 6.76 -3.02
CA TYR A 99 4.83 7.18 -4.21
C TYR A 99 6.14 7.87 -3.83
N GLN A 100 6.08 8.88 -2.95
CA GLN A 100 7.27 9.60 -2.48
C GLN A 100 8.29 8.65 -1.85
N LYS A 101 7.84 7.68 -1.04
CA LYS A 101 8.71 6.66 -0.46
C LYS A 101 9.38 5.84 -1.56
N LEU A 102 8.63 5.33 -2.52
CA LEU A 102 9.16 4.48 -3.58
C LEU A 102 10.08 5.22 -4.56
N CYS A 103 9.89 6.53 -4.75
CA CYS A 103 10.82 7.37 -5.51
C CYS A 103 12.09 7.75 -4.73
N THR A 104 12.08 7.61 -3.40
CA THR A 104 13.24 7.92 -2.56
C THR A 104 14.15 6.68 -2.47
N PRO A 105 15.40 6.72 -2.98
CA PRO A 105 16.27 5.54 -2.98
C PRO A 105 16.94 5.29 -1.62
N THR A 106 16.83 6.20 -0.65
CA THR A 106 17.57 6.13 0.62
C THR A 106 16.84 5.36 1.70
N CYS A 107 17.60 4.78 2.62
CA CYS A 107 17.08 4.22 3.87
C CYS A 107 16.51 5.34 4.77
N ASP A 108 15.32 5.13 5.31
CA ASP A 108 14.65 6.06 6.22
C ASP A 108 15.29 6.12 7.62
N ARG A 109 16.13 5.14 7.96
CA ARG A 109 16.67 4.97 9.32
C ARG A 109 18.13 5.37 9.47
N CYS A 110 18.93 5.22 8.42
CA CYS A 110 20.36 5.54 8.47
C CYS A 110 20.76 6.43 7.31
N TRP A 111 21.73 7.30 7.55
CA TRP A 111 22.30 8.14 6.51
C TRP A 111 23.23 7.31 5.61
N GLY A 112 22.96 7.27 4.29
CA GLY A 112 23.95 6.85 3.29
C GLY A 112 23.81 5.46 2.68
N GLU A 113 22.76 4.69 2.97
CA GLU A 113 22.51 3.39 2.31
C GLU A 113 21.22 3.40 1.49
N ASN A 114 21.19 2.60 0.42
CA ASN A 114 20.00 2.38 -0.38
C ASN A 114 18.94 1.63 0.44
N GLY A 115 17.72 2.15 0.46
CA GLY A 115 16.55 1.52 1.07
C GLY A 115 16.00 0.41 0.18
N ALA A 116 16.74 -0.70 0.06
CA ALA A 116 16.40 -1.83 -0.82
C ALA A 116 15.10 -2.55 -0.46
N TYR A 117 14.65 -2.48 0.80
CA TYR A 117 13.44 -3.15 1.28
C TYR A 117 12.37 -2.13 1.62
N PHE A 118 11.11 -2.44 1.29
CA PHE A 118 9.95 -1.66 1.72
C PHE A 118 9.20 -2.42 2.82
N HIS A 119 9.25 -1.90 4.05
CA HIS A 119 8.65 -2.56 5.21
C HIS A 119 7.16 -2.22 5.33
N LEU A 120 6.30 -3.19 5.02
CA LEU A 120 4.85 -2.97 4.87
C LEU A 120 4.10 -2.52 6.14
N LEU A 121 4.58 -2.84 7.34
CA LEU A 121 3.92 -2.39 8.57
C LEU A 121 4.22 -0.92 8.91
N THR A 122 5.48 -0.52 8.74
CA THR A 122 5.94 0.85 9.09
C THR A 122 5.95 1.78 7.89
N GLN A 123 5.80 1.24 6.68
CA GLN A 123 5.79 1.96 5.40
C GLN A 123 7.09 2.76 5.20
N GLN A 124 8.19 2.14 5.62
CA GLN A 124 9.54 2.69 5.55
C GLN A 124 10.40 1.93 4.56
N ARG A 125 11.30 2.65 3.90
CA ARG A 125 12.40 2.07 3.13
C ARG A 125 13.58 1.81 4.01
N LEU A 126 14.09 0.59 3.99
CA LEU A 126 15.17 0.13 4.85
C LEU A 126 16.27 -0.52 4.02
N CYS A 127 17.52 -0.26 4.36
CA CYS A 127 18.62 -1.08 3.87
C CYS A 127 18.63 -2.45 4.57
N HIS A 128 19.31 -3.43 3.99
CA HIS A 128 19.45 -4.77 4.56
C HIS A 128 19.88 -4.72 6.04
N ARG A 129 20.92 -3.92 6.34
CA ARG A 129 21.44 -3.79 7.71
C ARG A 129 20.38 -3.28 8.68
N CYS A 130 19.61 -2.25 8.31
CA CYS A 130 18.60 -1.69 9.20
C CYS A 130 17.41 -2.65 9.40
N LEU A 131 16.99 -3.36 8.36
CA LEU A 131 15.90 -4.32 8.47
C LEU A 131 16.23 -5.44 9.49
N PHE A 132 17.43 -6.02 9.40
CA PHE A 132 17.80 -7.18 10.21
C PHE A 132 18.49 -6.86 11.54
N ARG A 133 18.97 -5.63 11.75
CA ARG A 133 19.63 -5.23 13.00
C ARG A 133 18.66 -4.86 14.12
N TYR A 134 17.47 -4.38 13.79
CA TYR A 134 16.56 -3.80 14.78
C TYR A 134 15.30 -4.63 14.92
N PHE A 135 15.09 -5.15 16.15
CA PHE A 135 13.89 -5.90 16.52
C PHE A 135 12.58 -5.13 16.29
N SER A 136 12.62 -3.79 16.18
CA SER A 136 11.47 -2.96 15.85
C SER A 136 10.85 -3.24 14.48
N TYR A 137 11.57 -3.92 13.59
CA TYR A 137 11.07 -4.33 12.26
C TYR A 137 10.70 -5.81 12.19
N ILE A 138 10.77 -6.53 13.32
CA ILE A 138 10.28 -7.90 13.38
C ILE A 138 8.80 -7.84 13.77
N PRO A 139 7.87 -8.24 12.88
CA PRO A 139 6.46 -8.27 13.21
C PRO A 139 6.21 -9.26 14.34
N LEU A 140 5.30 -8.88 15.24
CA LEU A 140 4.81 -9.76 16.30
C LEU A 140 3.42 -10.26 15.95
N THR A 141 3.12 -11.50 16.35
CA THR A 141 1.73 -11.96 16.32
C THR A 141 0.92 -11.21 17.37
N LYS A 142 -0.40 -11.11 17.18
CA LYS A 142 -1.28 -10.53 18.21
C LYS A 142 -1.14 -11.24 19.56
N ALA A 143 -0.99 -12.57 19.54
CA ALA A 143 -0.76 -13.37 20.75
C ALA A 143 0.57 -13.00 21.43
N ASP A 144 1.66 -12.90 20.66
CA ASP A 144 2.95 -12.46 21.19
C ASP A 144 2.89 -11.05 21.77
N ALA A 145 2.17 -10.13 21.13
CA ALA A 145 2.02 -8.77 21.62
C ALA A 145 1.31 -8.74 22.99
N ILE A 146 0.26 -9.55 23.17
CA ILE A 146 -0.45 -9.71 24.44
C ILE A 146 0.46 -10.37 25.49
N LEU A 147 1.11 -11.49 25.14
CA LEU A 147 1.89 -12.29 26.09
C LEU A 147 3.18 -11.60 26.53
N LYS A 148 3.90 -10.93 25.62
CA LYS A 148 5.21 -10.33 25.90
C LYS A 148 5.09 -8.93 26.49
N PHE A 149 4.04 -8.18 26.14
CA PHE A 149 3.89 -6.77 26.54
C PHE A 149 2.66 -6.51 27.42
N GLY A 150 1.85 -7.52 27.73
CA GLY A 150 0.67 -7.39 28.59
C GLY A 150 -0.43 -6.50 27.98
N LEU A 151 -0.47 -6.35 26.66
CA LEU A 151 -1.42 -5.47 25.99
C LEU A 151 -2.84 -6.04 26.05
N GLU A 152 -3.84 -5.19 26.31
CA GLU A 152 -5.25 -5.59 26.22
C GLU A 152 -5.59 -5.93 24.76
N PRO A 153 -6.38 -6.99 24.48
CA PRO A 153 -6.76 -7.37 23.11
C PRO A 153 -7.34 -6.21 22.28
N LYS A 154 -8.15 -5.34 22.91
CA LYS A 154 -8.75 -4.17 22.25
C LYS A 154 -7.69 -3.17 21.76
N VAL A 155 -6.61 -3.00 22.53
CA VAL A 155 -5.49 -2.14 22.13
C VAL A 155 -4.78 -2.78 20.95
N VAL A 156 -4.49 -4.08 21.02
CA VAL A 156 -3.82 -4.81 19.93
C VAL A 156 -4.62 -4.77 18.63
N ASP A 157 -5.94 -4.81 18.70
CA ASP A 157 -6.82 -4.71 17.53
C ASP A 157 -6.83 -3.31 16.88
N SER A 158 -6.46 -2.27 17.64
CA SER A 158 -6.32 -0.90 17.11
C SER A 158 -4.96 -0.61 16.47
N LEU A 159 -3.96 -1.48 16.71
CA LEU A 159 -2.61 -1.29 16.17
C LEU A 159 -2.54 -1.65 14.67
N PRO A 160 -1.63 -1.02 13.91
CA PRO A 160 -1.34 -1.42 12.55
C PRO A 160 -0.99 -2.91 12.49
N CYS A 161 -1.68 -3.65 11.63
CA CYS A 161 -1.47 -5.08 11.46
C CYS A 161 -1.47 -5.47 9.98
N ILE A 162 -0.73 -6.53 9.68
CA ILE A 162 -0.72 -7.17 8.38
C ILE A 162 -1.00 -8.66 8.53
N ARG A 163 -1.47 -9.27 7.46
CA ARG A 163 -1.57 -10.73 7.34
C ARG A 163 -0.35 -11.26 6.62
N SER A 164 0.14 -12.41 7.06
CA SER A 164 1.15 -13.14 6.29
C SER A 164 0.52 -13.61 4.98
N HIS A 165 1.25 -13.43 3.88
CA HIS A 165 0.92 -14.09 2.62
C HIS A 165 1.53 -15.50 2.64
N PRO A 166 0.83 -16.56 2.25
CA PRO A 166 1.42 -17.90 2.16
C PRO A 166 2.65 -17.91 1.26
N GLY A 167 3.71 -18.62 1.67
CA GLY A 167 4.98 -18.61 0.94
C GLY A 167 6.12 -19.27 1.69
N LYS A 168 7.28 -19.40 1.03
CA LYS A 168 8.53 -19.84 1.66
C LYS A 168 9.37 -18.62 2.04
N TYR A 169 9.41 -18.33 3.34
CA TYR A 169 10.17 -17.23 3.93
C TYR A 169 11.30 -17.83 4.77
N GLY A 170 12.42 -18.16 4.12
CA GLY A 170 13.54 -18.89 4.73
C GLY A 170 13.69 -20.33 4.22
N ASN A 171 14.80 -20.95 4.61
CA ASN A 171 15.14 -22.35 4.31
C ASN A 171 14.47 -23.32 5.28
#